data_AF-A0A0G4IB67-F1
#
_entry.id   AF-A0A0G4IB67-F1
#
_cell.length_a   1.000
_cell.length_b   1.000
_cell.length_c   1.000
_cell.angle_alpha   90.00
_cell.angle_beta   90.00
_cell.angle_gamma   90.00
#
_symmetry.space_group_name_H-M   'P 1'
#
loop_
_entity.id
_entity.type
_entity.pdbx_description
1 polymer ?
#
loop_
_entity_poly.entity_id
_entity_poly.type
_entity_poly.pdbx_seq_one_letter_code
_entity_poly.pdbx_strand_id
1 'polypeptide(L)'
;MPFSEDQKQFLKTSVGSQRPAAVERLVGDLKMMCAYYSAAEWQEEATMHKAFNALSWDDSAVQKALPGYLASSGTQRARVDYAYNVLCPKPVNEKDPKQTMMHMWLKARLFSYDQQFPFEFNPYS
;
A
#
# COMPACT_ATOMS: atom_id res chain seq x y z
N MET A 1 -25.78 -13.79 -26.55
CA MET A 1 -26.64 -14.50 -25.58
C MET A 1 -26.29 -14.00 -24.19
N PRO A 2 -27.26 -13.58 -23.37
CA PRO A 2 -26.99 -13.16 -21.99
C PRO A 2 -26.63 -14.38 -21.13
N PHE A 3 -25.73 -14.19 -20.16
CA PHE A 3 -25.36 -15.24 -19.20
C PHE A 3 -26.58 -15.69 -18.37
N SER A 4 -26.66 -16.99 -18.08
CA SER A 4 -27.68 -17.53 -17.17
C SER A 4 -27.43 -17.05 -15.73
N GLU A 5 -28.46 -17.11 -14.88
CA GLU A 5 -28.35 -16.72 -13.47
C GLU A 5 -27.31 -17.56 -12.72
N ASP A 6 -27.21 -18.86 -13.02
CA ASP A 6 -26.18 -19.74 -12.44
C ASP A 6 -24.78 -19.34 -12.87
N GLN A 7 -24.59 -18.90 -14.13
CA GLN A 7 -23.32 -18.39 -14.62
C GLN A 7 -22.96 -17.07 -13.94
N LYS A 8 -23.93 -16.18 -13.72
CA LYS A 8 -23.71 -14.92 -12.98
C LYS A 8 -23.36 -15.18 -11.51
N GLN A 9 -24.02 -16.15 -10.88
CA GLN A 9 -23.76 -16.53 -9.50
C GLN A 9 -22.37 -17.19 -9.37
N PHE A 10 -22.04 -18.13 -10.26
CA PHE A 10 -20.70 -18.73 -10.32
C PHE A 10 -19.63 -17.66 -10.52
N LEU A 11 -19.81 -16.72 -11.45
CA LEU A 11 -18.84 -15.63 -11.67
C LEU A 11 -18.73 -14.72 -10.43
N LYS A 12 -19.83 -14.38 -9.76
CA LYS A 12 -19.78 -13.59 -8.51
C LYS A 12 -19.04 -14.32 -7.40
N THR A 13 -19.28 -15.61 -7.23
CA THR A 13 -18.69 -16.41 -6.15
C THR A 13 -17.24 -16.80 -6.45
N SER A 14 -16.89 -17.13 -7.70
CA SER A 14 -15.54 -17.56 -8.10
C SER A 14 -14.57 -16.39 -8.35
N VAL A 15 -15.05 -15.27 -8.92
CA VAL A 15 -14.23 -14.07 -9.15
C VAL A 15 -14.19 -13.17 -7.90
N GLY A 16 -15.21 -13.25 -7.03
CA GLY A 16 -15.30 -12.46 -5.79
C GLY A 16 -14.56 -13.05 -4.59
N SER A 17 -14.26 -14.35 -4.58
CA SER A 17 -13.63 -15.03 -3.43
C SER A 17 -12.10 -14.99 -3.41
N GLN A 18 -11.46 -14.51 -4.48
CA GLN A 18 -9.99 -14.47 -4.58
C GLN A 18 -9.46 -13.16 -5.17
N ARG A 19 -10.06 -12.01 -4.84
CA ARG A 19 -9.31 -10.75 -4.94
C ARG A 19 -8.59 -10.56 -3.61
N PRO A 20 -7.26 -10.75 -3.53
CA PRO A 20 -6.54 -10.34 -2.33
C PRO A 20 -6.63 -8.81 -2.28
N ALA A 21 -7.62 -8.29 -1.54
CA ALA A 21 -7.83 -6.86 -1.33
C ALA A 21 -6.54 -6.18 -0.83
N ALA A 22 -5.66 -6.94 -0.18
CA ALA A 22 -4.30 -6.53 0.18
C ALA A 22 -3.45 -6.14 -1.04
N VAL A 23 -3.38 -6.98 -2.08
CA VAL A 23 -2.58 -6.70 -3.28
C VAL A 23 -3.17 -5.54 -4.07
N GLU A 24 -4.49 -5.51 -4.24
CA GLU A 24 -5.18 -4.43 -4.94
C GLU A 24 -4.90 -3.07 -4.29
N ARG A 25 -5.01 -3.00 -2.95
CA ARG A 25 -4.73 -1.76 -2.21
C ARG A 25 -3.25 -1.40 -2.20
N LEU A 26 -2.35 -2.36 -2.07
CA LEU A 26 -0.91 -2.11 -2.15
C LEU A 26 -0.54 -1.50 -3.51
N VAL A 27 -0.98 -2.11 -4.60
CA VAL A 27 -0.72 -1.62 -5.96
C VAL A 27 -1.42 -0.28 -6.21
N GLY A 28 -2.63 -0.08 -5.67
CA GLY A 28 -3.35 1.18 -5.71
C GLY A 28 -2.57 2.32 -5.04
N ASP A 29 -2.13 2.11 -3.80
CA ASP A 29 -1.35 3.10 -3.05
C ASP A 29 -0.02 3.42 -3.76
N LEU A 30 0.69 2.40 -4.27
CA LEU A 30 1.93 2.60 -5.03
C LEU A 30 1.69 3.46 -6.28
N LYS A 31 0.61 3.20 -7.03
CA LYS A 31 0.24 4.03 -8.19
C LYS A 31 -0.04 5.47 -7.79
N MET A 32 -0.76 5.69 -6.69
CA MET A 32 -1.06 7.05 -6.23
C MET A 32 0.17 7.78 -5.72
N MET A 33 1.11 7.08 -5.06
CA MET A 33 2.41 7.65 -4.70
C MET A 33 3.22 8.05 -5.93
N CYS A 34 3.30 7.18 -6.96
CA CYS A 34 3.94 7.52 -8.24
C CYS A 34 3.27 8.74 -8.89
N ALA A 35 1.93 8.75 -8.96
CA ALA A 35 1.18 9.88 -9.51
C ALA A 35 1.45 11.18 -8.75
N TYR A 36 1.57 11.11 -7.42
CA TYR A 36 1.94 12.26 -6.59
C TYR A 36 3.34 12.78 -6.94
N TYR A 37 4.34 11.91 -7.04
CA TYR A 37 5.71 12.33 -7.39
C TYR A 37 5.80 12.91 -8.79
N SER A 38 5.17 12.27 -9.76
CA SER A 38 5.11 12.80 -11.12
C SER A 38 4.43 14.17 -11.11
N ALA A 39 3.27 14.31 -10.47
CA ALA A 39 2.59 15.60 -10.40
C ALA A 39 3.43 16.69 -9.70
N ALA A 40 4.21 16.33 -8.67
CA ALA A 40 5.13 17.25 -8.02
C ALA A 40 6.25 17.74 -8.96
N GLU A 41 6.81 16.84 -9.78
CA GLU A 41 7.83 17.19 -10.79
C GLU A 41 7.28 18.11 -11.88
N TRP A 42 6.01 17.93 -12.26
CA TRP A 42 5.31 18.78 -13.23
C TRP A 42 4.67 20.03 -12.60
N GLN A 43 4.82 20.25 -11.29
CA GLN A 43 4.19 21.37 -10.55
C GLN A 43 2.65 21.40 -10.64
N GLU A 44 2.04 20.22 -10.78
CA GLU A 44 0.60 20.03 -10.92
C GLU A 44 -0.07 19.80 -9.55
N GLU A 45 -0.20 20.86 -8.76
CA GLU A 45 -0.72 20.79 -7.38
C GLU A 45 -2.09 20.10 -7.30
N ALA A 46 -3.02 20.43 -8.20
CA ALA A 46 -4.36 19.83 -8.22
C ALA A 46 -4.30 18.29 -8.36
N THR A 47 -3.35 17.79 -9.15
CA THR A 47 -3.15 16.35 -9.36
C THR A 47 -2.46 15.72 -8.17
N MET A 48 -1.49 16.40 -7.54
CA MET A 48 -0.88 15.94 -6.28
C MET A 48 -1.96 15.76 -5.19
N HIS A 49 -2.84 16.75 -5.04
CA HIS A 49 -3.93 16.69 -4.07
C HIS A 49 -4.92 15.56 -4.36
N LYS A 50 -5.28 15.34 -5.63
CA LYS A 50 -6.13 14.21 -6.04
C LYS A 50 -5.48 12.87 -5.73
N ALA A 51 -4.20 12.70 -6.07
CA ALA A 51 -3.45 11.48 -5.80
C ALA A 51 -3.35 11.21 -4.29
N PHE A 52 -3.05 12.24 -3.50
CA PHE A 52 -3.02 12.13 -2.05
C PHE A 52 -4.37 11.71 -1.50
N ASN A 53 -5.47 12.35 -1.90
CA ASN A 53 -6.80 12.01 -1.41
C ASN A 53 -7.30 10.63 -1.88
N ALA A 54 -6.76 10.12 -2.99
CA ALA A 54 -7.09 8.81 -3.55
C ALA A 54 -6.27 7.66 -2.95
N LEU A 55 -5.30 7.93 -2.06
CA LEU A 55 -4.70 6.87 -1.24
C LEU A 55 -5.77 6.21 -0.37
N SER A 56 -5.58 4.93 -0.07
CA SER A 56 -6.53 4.14 0.72
C SER A 56 -6.44 4.39 2.23
N TRP A 57 -6.67 5.65 2.64
CA TRP A 57 -6.63 6.11 4.03
C TRP A 57 -7.68 5.46 4.95
N ASP A 58 -8.71 4.86 4.36
CA ASP A 58 -9.82 4.20 5.04
C ASP A 58 -9.52 2.74 5.44
N ASP A 59 -8.32 2.23 5.11
CA ASP A 59 -7.95 0.85 5.43
C ASP A 59 -7.76 0.64 6.95
N SER A 60 -8.79 0.10 7.60
CA SER A 60 -8.78 -0.17 9.05
C SER A 60 -7.65 -1.08 9.53
N ALA A 61 -7.13 -1.98 8.68
CA ALA A 61 -6.01 -2.84 9.07
C ALA A 61 -4.72 -2.01 9.19
N VAL A 62 -4.50 -1.09 8.25
CA VAL A 62 -3.35 -0.18 8.25
C VAL A 62 -3.44 0.82 9.39
N GLN A 63 -4.64 1.37 9.65
CA GLN A 63 -4.88 2.27 10.78
C GLN A 63 -4.52 1.64 12.12
N LYS A 64 -4.90 0.37 12.33
CA LYS A 64 -4.55 -0.39 13.54
C LYS A 64 -3.06 -0.73 13.61
N ALA A 65 -2.43 -1.01 12.47
CA ALA A 65 -1.02 -1.37 12.36
C ALA A 65 -0.07 -0.16 12.55
N LEU A 66 -0.50 1.04 12.17
CA LEU A 66 0.30 2.26 12.22
C LEU A 66 0.97 2.54 13.59
N PRO A 67 0.25 2.60 14.73
CA PRO A 67 0.90 2.79 16.03
C PRO A 67 1.88 1.65 16.37
N GLY A 68 1.57 0.42 15.94
CA GLY A 68 2.44 -0.74 16.10
C GLY A 68 3.75 -0.58 15.34
N TYR A 69 3.71 -0.14 14.08
CA TYR A 69 4.90 0.15 13.30
C TYR A 69 5.74 1.26 13.93
N LEU A 70 5.12 2.35 14.39
CA LEU A 70 5.83 3.48 15.02
C LEU A 70 6.57 3.06 16.31
N ALA A 71 5.95 2.19 17.11
CA ALA A 71 6.55 1.63 18.32
C ALA A 71 7.51 0.45 18.06
N SER A 72 7.47 -0.13 16.85
CA SER A 72 8.28 -1.31 16.51
C SER A 72 9.78 -0.99 16.48
N SER A 73 10.59 -2.02 16.75
CA SER A 73 12.04 -1.98 16.68
C SER A 73 12.60 -3.36 16.33
N GLY A 74 13.91 -3.48 16.11
CA GLY A 74 14.57 -4.76 15.85
C GLY A 74 14.28 -5.38 14.49
N THR A 75 14.18 -6.71 14.44
CA THR A 75 14.17 -7.50 13.20
C THR A 75 12.92 -7.29 12.35
N GLN A 76 11.74 -7.20 12.96
CA GLN A 76 10.49 -6.95 12.23
C GLN A 76 10.52 -5.58 11.54
N ARG A 77 10.94 -4.54 12.27
CA ARG A 77 11.09 -3.20 11.69
C ARG A 77 12.11 -3.20 10.56
N ALA A 78 13.25 -3.86 10.75
CA ALA A 78 14.28 -3.97 9.72
C ALA A 78 13.77 -4.66 8.44
N ARG A 79 12.97 -5.74 8.55
CA ARG A 79 12.35 -6.39 7.39
C ARG A 79 11.38 -5.48 6.64
N VAL A 80 10.52 -4.78 7.37
CA VAL A 80 9.54 -3.85 6.78
C VAL A 80 10.25 -2.68 6.12
N ASP A 81 11.24 -2.08 6.79
CA ASP A 81 12.03 -1.00 6.23
C ASP A 81 12.85 -1.46 5.01
N TYR A 82 13.32 -2.71 4.99
CA TYR A 82 13.96 -3.31 3.82
C TYR A 82 12.99 -3.42 2.63
N ALA A 83 11.82 -4.04 2.81
CA ALA A 83 10.79 -4.10 1.77
C ALA A 83 10.40 -2.70 1.28
N TYR A 84 10.20 -1.77 2.21
CA TYR A 84 9.87 -0.39 1.90
C TYR A 84 10.96 0.28 1.03
N ASN A 85 12.23 0.14 1.39
CA ASN A 85 13.35 0.74 0.64
C ASN A 85 13.50 0.14 -0.76
N VAL A 86 13.14 -1.12 -0.96
CA VAL A 86 13.10 -1.74 -2.29
C VAL A 86 11.99 -1.12 -3.16
N LEU A 87 10.82 -0.85 -2.58
CA LEU A 87 9.69 -0.26 -3.30
C LEU A 87 9.85 1.25 -3.53
N CYS A 88 10.41 1.97 -2.56
CA CYS A 88 10.52 3.43 -2.55
C CYS A 88 11.91 3.85 -2.06
N PRO A 89 12.95 3.72 -2.90
CA PRO A 89 14.34 4.00 -2.50
C PRO A 89 14.65 5.50 -2.33
N LYS A 90 13.82 6.38 -2.92
CA LYS A 90 14.02 7.83 -2.83
C LYS A 90 13.59 8.34 -1.45
N PRO A 91 14.45 9.07 -0.73
CA PRO A 91 14.09 9.62 0.57
C PRO A 91 12.99 10.69 0.45
N VAL A 92 12.24 10.87 1.53
CA VAL A 92 11.22 11.93 1.65
C VAL A 92 11.87 13.30 1.62
N ASN A 93 11.23 14.28 0.99
CA ASN A 93 11.52 15.68 1.26
C ASN A 93 10.92 16.04 2.63
N GLU A 94 11.77 16.31 3.62
CA GLU A 94 11.34 16.63 5.00
C GLU A 94 10.42 17.86 5.09
N LYS A 95 10.42 18.72 4.06
CA LYS A 95 9.55 19.89 3.97
C LYS A 95 8.12 19.55 3.51
N ASP A 96 7.90 18.35 2.99
CA ASP A 96 6.59 17.89 2.51
C ASP A 96 5.93 16.93 3.52
N PRO A 97 4.98 17.44 4.34
CA PRO A 97 4.28 16.60 5.31
C PRO A 97 3.40 15.54 4.64
N LYS A 98 2.86 15.79 3.45
CA LYS A 98 2.01 14.82 2.74
C LYS A 98 2.83 13.65 2.23
N GLN A 99 4.03 13.91 1.71
CA GLN A 99 4.96 12.85 1.34
C GLN A 99 5.32 11.99 2.56
N THR A 100 5.62 12.62 3.69
CA THR A 100 5.89 11.92 4.96
C THR A 100 4.71 11.03 5.37
N MET A 101 3.47 11.54 5.28
CA MET A 101 2.27 10.77 5.61
C MET A 101 2.09 9.54 4.70
N MET A 102 2.25 9.68 3.38
CA MET A 102 2.11 8.55 2.45
C MET A 102 3.18 7.47 2.70
N HIS A 103 4.41 7.88 3.02
CA HIS A 103 5.50 6.96 3.35
C HIS A 103 5.21 6.18 4.63
N MET A 104 4.75 6.86 5.68
CA MET A 104 4.33 6.21 6.92
C MET A 104 3.17 5.25 6.68
N TRP A 105 2.22 5.62 5.84
CA TRP A 105 1.09 4.76 5.48
C TRP A 105 1.54 3.47 4.79
N LEU A 106 2.40 3.57 3.78
CA LEU A 106 2.92 2.40 3.07
C LEU A 106 3.72 1.50 4.01
N LYS A 107 4.54 2.06 4.89
CA LYS A 107 5.28 1.30 5.91
C LYS A 107 4.34 0.56 6.87
N ALA A 108 3.29 1.22 7.36
CA ALA A 108 2.28 0.59 8.20
C ALA A 108 1.50 -0.52 7.47
N ARG A 109 1.23 -0.34 6.17
CA ARG A 109 0.63 -1.38 5.32
C ARG A 109 1.53 -2.61 5.24
N LEU A 110 2.81 -2.43 4.91
CA LEU A 110 3.79 -3.51 4.84
C LEU A 110 3.96 -4.19 6.22
N PHE A 111 3.96 -3.42 7.30
CA PHE A 111 3.97 -3.95 8.66
C PHE A 111 2.75 -4.82 8.95
N SER A 112 1.55 -4.40 8.54
CA SER A 112 0.32 -5.19 8.68
C SER A 112 0.39 -6.53 7.93
N TYR A 113 1.14 -6.59 6.83
CA TYR A 113 1.34 -7.81 6.04
C TYR A 113 2.39 -8.71 6.69
N ASP A 114 3.54 -8.17 7.09
CA ASP A 114 4.58 -8.91 7.80
C ASP A 114 4.09 -9.52 9.12
N GLN A 115 3.15 -8.85 9.81
CA GLN A 115 2.53 -9.41 11.02
C GLN A 115 1.68 -10.67 10.75
N GLN A 116 1.03 -10.75 9.59
CA GLN A 116 0.19 -11.90 9.23
C GLN A 116 1.01 -13.01 8.57
N PHE A 117 1.90 -12.61 7.65
CA PHE A 117 2.78 -13.47 6.87
C PHE A 117 4.15 -12.79 6.80
N PRO A 118 5.08 -13.14 7.70
CA PRO A 118 6.40 -12.52 7.75
C PRO A 118 7.12 -12.58 6.41
N PHE A 119 7.74 -11.46 6.04
CA PHE A 119 8.46 -11.42 4.78
C PHE A 119 9.72 -12.29 4.81
N GLU A 120 9.94 -13.00 3.72
CA GLU A 120 11.13 -13.80 3.48
C GLU A 120 11.86 -13.25 2.27
N PHE A 121 13.06 -12.71 2.52
CA PHE A 121 13.89 -12.10 1.48
C PHE A 121 15.11 -12.96 1.12
N ASN A 122 15.29 -14.10 1.79
CA ASN A 122 16.40 -15.00 1.51
C ASN A 122 16.10 -15.79 0.22
N PRO A 123 16.85 -15.62 -0.88
CA PRO A 123 16.59 -16.34 -2.13
C PRO A 123 16.87 -17.85 -2.04
N TYR A 124 17.48 -18.31 -0.94
CA TYR A 124 17.83 -19.72 -0.69
C TYR A 124 16.90 -20.42 0.31
N SER A 125 15.79 -19.78 0.66
CA SER A 125 14.74 -20.37 1.51
C SER A 125 13.81 -21.29 0.73
#